data_AF-A0A969JP43-F1
#
_entry.id   AF-A0A969JP43-F1
#
_cell.length_a   1.000
_cell.length_b   1.000
_cell.length_c   1.000
_cell.angle_alpha   90.00
_cell.angle_beta   90.00
_cell.angle_gamma   90.00
#
_symmetry.space_group_name_H-M   'P 1'
#
loop_
_entity.id
_entity.type
_entity.pdbx_description
1 polymer ?
#
loop_
_entity_poly.entity_id
_entity_poly.type
_entity_poly.pdbx_seq_one_letter_code
_entity_poly.pdbx_strand_id
1 'polypeptide(L)'
;MLARITPFLKPPIFEDEEKTRIARMLHVILWTMIGILVTINALSIILSLFFDQEPPNLLVSLIATGIFLGLNLFVRLGFVRSVSFLFTLAITGIITLQLTLSDDFNHGTKSGYMLAIILAGLLLGGRSALLMVILNLFILGGIVYFTNQGTLAAIPISTNEFITYGAIFTVSALLLTLASRSIRDALAQARTNEQLQLEANQKLMALQNSLESQVSARTRELFLAAEISQRLAQVRDLDAL
;
A
#
# COMPACT_ATOMS: atom_id res chain seq x y z
N MET A 1 25.61 -2.68 20.23
CA MET A 1 25.02 -1.39 19.80
C MET A 1 24.07 -1.48 18.61
N LEU A 2 24.20 -2.47 17.70
CA LEU A 2 23.26 -2.69 16.58
C LEU A 2 21.84 -3.14 16.99
N ALA A 3 21.65 -3.66 18.20
CA ALA A 3 20.33 -4.08 18.70
C ALA A 3 19.39 -2.93 19.13
N ARG A 4 19.89 -1.69 19.19
CA ARG A 4 19.11 -0.51 19.62
C ARG A 4 18.50 0.28 18.46
N ILE A 5 18.97 0.01 17.23
CA ILE A 5 18.51 0.63 15.96
C ILE A 5 17.58 -0.28 15.15
N THR A 6 17.51 -1.58 15.48
CA THR A 6 16.55 -2.52 14.89
C THR A 6 15.07 -2.18 15.09
N PRO A 7 14.61 -1.51 16.17
CA PRO A 7 13.21 -1.08 16.23
C PRO A 7 12.93 0.09 15.28
N PHE A 8 13.94 0.80 14.75
CA PHE A 8 13.75 1.88 13.77
C PHE A 8 13.50 1.40 12.33
N LEU A 9 13.91 0.16 12.02
CA LEU A 9 13.73 -0.47 10.71
C LEU A 9 12.51 -1.40 10.62
N LYS A 10 11.87 -1.75 11.74
CA LYS A 10 10.70 -2.63 11.72
C LYS A 10 9.41 -1.82 11.50
N PRO A 11 8.54 -2.21 10.55
CA PRO A 11 7.25 -1.55 10.34
C PRO A 11 6.34 -1.76 11.56
N PRO A 12 5.57 -0.74 11.99
CA PRO A 12 4.66 -0.87 13.12
C PRO A 12 3.49 -1.80 12.79
N ILE A 13 3.12 -2.63 13.76
CA ILE A 13 1.99 -3.57 13.68
C ILE A 13 0.90 -3.03 14.62
N PHE A 14 -0.31 -2.88 14.10
CA PHE A 14 -1.50 -2.43 14.82
C PHE A 14 -2.54 -3.56 14.87
N GLU A 15 -3.49 -3.48 15.81
CA GLU A 15 -4.59 -4.47 15.91
C GLU A 15 -5.48 -4.52 14.67
N ASP A 16 -5.58 -3.40 13.94
CA ASP A 16 -6.30 -3.27 12.70
C ASP A 16 -5.38 -3.64 11.51
N GLU A 17 -5.74 -4.71 10.78
CA GLU A 17 -4.99 -5.19 9.60
C GLU A 17 -4.84 -4.11 8.53
N GLU A 18 -5.86 -3.28 8.31
CA GLU A 18 -5.83 -2.24 7.29
C GLU A 18 -4.87 -1.12 7.68
N LYS A 19 -4.91 -0.68 8.94
CA LYS A 19 -3.93 0.28 9.48
C LYS A 19 -2.51 -0.26 9.43
N THR A 20 -2.32 -1.53 9.76
CA THR A 20 -1.00 -2.20 9.67
C THR A 20 -0.48 -2.22 8.23
N ARG A 21 -1.35 -2.52 7.27
CA ARG A 21 -0.99 -2.53 5.85
C ARG A 21 -0.59 -1.14 5.36
N ILE A 22 -1.38 -0.11 5.67
CA ILE A 22 -1.08 1.28 5.26
C ILE A 22 0.21 1.76 5.94
N ALA A 23 0.38 1.48 7.24
CA ALA A 23 1.58 1.88 7.96
C ALA A 23 2.86 1.22 7.42
N ARG A 24 2.77 -0.05 7.01
CA ARG A 24 3.88 -0.75 6.36
C ARG A 24 4.23 -0.12 5.02
N MET A 25 3.24 0.16 4.18
CA MET A 25 3.47 0.85 2.90
C MET A 25 4.10 2.23 3.11
N LEU A 26 3.53 3.03 4.02
CA LEU A 26 4.02 4.36 4.34
C LEU A 26 5.45 4.32 4.87
N HIS A 27 5.79 3.35 5.73
CA HIS A 27 7.14 3.18 6.24
C HIS A 27 8.15 2.84 5.13
N VAL A 28 7.80 1.91 4.23
CA VAL A 28 8.65 1.55 3.08
C VAL A 28 8.84 2.74 2.13
N ILE A 29 7.76 3.48 1.86
CA ILE A 29 7.80 4.67 1.00
C ILE A 29 8.68 5.75 1.63
N LEU A 30 8.50 6.05 2.91
CA LEU A 30 9.30 7.06 3.62
C LEU A 30 10.78 6.71 3.62
N TRP A 31 11.15 5.48 3.95
CA TRP A 31 12.57 5.07 3.93
C TRP A 31 13.17 5.07 2.53
N THR A 32 12.40 4.64 1.51
CA THR A 32 12.84 4.71 0.11
C THR A 32 13.07 6.16 -0.31
N MET A 33 12.16 7.08 0.03
CA MET A 33 12.29 8.51 -0.26
C MET A 33 13.49 9.13 0.45
N ILE A 34 13.69 8.82 1.73
CA ILE A 34 14.86 9.28 2.49
C ILE A 34 16.14 8.75 1.86
N GLY A 35 16.19 7.47 1.50
CA GLY A 35 17.35 6.87 0.84
C GLY A 35 17.69 7.53 -0.49
N ILE A 36 16.67 7.79 -1.32
CA ILE A 36 16.84 8.51 -2.59
C ILE A 36 17.35 9.92 -2.34
N LEU A 37 16.75 10.69 -1.43
CA LEU A 37 17.19 12.05 -1.12
C LEU A 37 18.63 12.07 -0.62
N VAL A 38 18.98 11.20 0.33
CA VAL A 38 20.35 11.11 0.85
C VAL A 38 21.34 10.76 -0.26
N THR A 39 20.99 9.84 -1.15
CA THR A 39 21.83 9.46 -2.29
C THR A 39 22.03 10.62 -3.26
N ILE A 40 20.95 11.33 -3.60
CA ILE A 40 21.01 12.52 -4.47
C ILE A 40 21.89 13.60 -3.84
N ASN A 41 21.68 13.93 -2.56
CA ASN A 41 22.51 14.92 -1.87
C ASN A 41 23.99 14.52 -1.84
N ALA A 42 24.29 13.25 -1.51
CA ALA A 42 25.65 12.76 -1.48
C ALA A 42 26.32 12.86 -2.86
N LEU A 43 25.62 12.44 -3.91
CA LEU A 43 26.12 12.51 -5.28
C LEU A 43 26.31 13.96 -5.73
N SER A 44 25.37 14.85 -5.41
CA SER A 44 25.49 16.26 -5.75
C SER A 44 26.66 16.94 -5.06
N ILE A 45 26.92 16.64 -3.78
CA ILE A 45 28.10 17.15 -3.06
C ILE A 45 29.38 16.64 -3.74
N ILE A 46 29.45 15.35 -4.05
CA ILE A 46 30.60 14.74 -4.75
C ILE A 46 30.80 15.45 -6.10
N LEU A 47 29.77 15.58 -6.93
CA LEU A 47 29.88 16.21 -8.24
C LEU A 47 30.30 17.68 -8.14
N SER A 48 29.78 18.43 -7.16
CA SER A 48 30.18 19.83 -6.95
C SER A 48 31.67 19.97 -6.61
N LEU A 49 32.24 19.00 -5.85
CA LEU A 49 33.66 18.99 -5.50
C LEU A 49 34.59 18.62 -6.66
N PHE A 50 34.11 17.84 -7.63
CA PHE A 50 34.94 17.32 -8.73
C PHE A 50 34.72 18.04 -10.07
N PHE A 51 33.58 18.70 -10.28
CA PHE A 51 33.17 19.24 -11.58
C PHE A 51 32.72 20.70 -11.54
N ASP A 52 32.93 21.43 -10.44
CA ASP A 52 32.52 22.84 -10.23
C ASP A 52 31.04 23.11 -10.61
N GLN A 53 30.18 22.09 -10.47
CA GLN A 53 28.75 22.26 -10.68
C GLN A 53 28.12 22.91 -9.46
N GLU A 54 27.23 23.89 -9.68
CA GLU A 54 26.49 24.49 -8.59
C GLU A 54 25.70 23.41 -7.84
N PRO A 55 25.87 23.32 -6.51
CA PRO A 55 25.13 22.33 -5.74
C PRO A 55 23.64 22.67 -5.83
N PRO A 56 22.75 21.66 -5.98
CA PRO A 56 21.32 21.88 -5.85
C PRO A 56 21.02 22.48 -4.47
N ASN A 57 19.84 23.08 -4.30
CA ASN A 57 19.45 23.75 -3.07
C ASN A 57 19.42 22.79 -1.86
N LEU A 58 20.59 22.58 -1.23
CA LEU A 58 20.84 21.62 -0.16
C LEU A 58 19.96 21.91 1.05
N LEU A 59 19.62 23.18 1.27
CA LEU A 59 18.77 23.62 2.37
C LEU A 59 17.35 23.07 2.24
N VAL A 60 16.75 23.14 1.04
CA VAL A 60 15.41 22.56 0.78
C VAL A 60 15.44 21.04 0.96
N SER A 61 16.50 20.38 0.48
CA SER A 61 16.66 18.93 0.57
C SER A 61 16.85 18.42 2.01
N LEU A 62 17.62 19.17 2.83
CA LEU A 62 17.80 18.89 4.25
C LEU A 62 16.49 19.07 5.03
N ILE A 63 15.74 20.14 4.76
CA ILE A 63 14.42 20.37 5.37
C ILE A 63 13.47 19.23 5.00
N ALA A 64 13.41 18.84 3.72
CA ALA A 64 12.58 17.73 3.26
C ALA A 64 12.92 16.42 3.98
N THR A 65 14.21 16.11 4.12
CA THR A 65 14.68 14.93 4.85
C THR A 65 14.26 14.97 6.32
N GLY A 66 14.40 16.13 6.97
CA GLY A 66 13.95 16.34 8.35
C GLY A 66 12.45 16.14 8.53
N ILE A 67 11.63 16.65 7.60
CA ILE A 67 10.19 16.43 7.58
C ILE A 67 9.87 14.93 7.47
N PHE A 68 10.48 14.22 6.53
CA PHE A 68 10.22 12.78 6.35
C PHE A 68 10.64 11.94 7.55
N LEU A 69 11.75 12.29 8.22
CA LEU A 69 12.15 11.67 9.47
C LEU A 69 11.14 11.93 10.60
N GLY A 70 10.67 13.18 10.73
CA GLY A 70 9.63 13.54 11.70
C GLY A 70 8.33 12.77 11.46
N LEU A 71 7.89 12.69 10.19
CA LEU A 71 6.71 11.91 9.82
C LEU A 71 6.85 10.43 10.18
N ASN A 72 8.02 9.83 9.99
CA ASN A 72 8.28 8.43 10.35
C ASN A 72 8.12 8.18 11.87
N LEU A 73 8.45 9.17 12.72
CA LEU A 73 8.15 9.10 14.15
C LEU A 73 6.65 9.13 14.43
N PHE A 74 5.89 9.98 13.73
CA PHE A 74 4.43 10.04 13.88
C PHE A 74 3.71 8.78 13.39
N VAL A 75 4.24 8.07 12.38
CA VAL A 75 3.70 6.76 11.98
C VAL A 75 3.75 5.77 13.15
N ARG A 76 4.83 5.81 13.95
CA ARG A 76 5.00 4.94 15.12
C ARG A 76 4.05 5.28 16.26
N LEU A 77 3.60 6.53 16.34
CA LEU A 77 2.62 7.00 17.32
C LEU A 77 1.17 6.58 16.96
N GLY A 78 0.94 5.90 15.83
CA GLY A 78 -0.36 5.37 15.45
C GLY A 78 -1.22 6.30 14.59
N PHE A 79 -0.75 7.50 14.27
CA PHE A 79 -1.47 8.49 13.45
C PHE A 79 -1.36 8.24 11.93
N VAL A 80 -1.51 7.00 11.50
CA VAL A 80 -1.20 6.56 10.11
C VAL A 80 -1.93 7.39 9.06
N ARG A 81 -3.24 7.64 9.22
CA ARG A 81 -4.05 8.38 8.23
C ARG A 81 -3.67 9.85 8.16
N SER A 82 -3.45 10.48 9.31
CA SER A 82 -3.02 11.88 9.38
C SER A 82 -1.62 12.05 8.79
N VAL A 83 -0.71 11.11 9.05
CA VAL A 83 0.64 11.14 8.48
C VAL A 83 0.60 10.95 6.96
N SER A 84 -0.23 10.03 6.44
CA SER A 84 -0.38 9.89 4.99
C SER A 84 -0.84 11.20 4.33
N PHE A 85 -1.80 11.90 4.94
CA PHE A 85 -2.27 13.20 4.43
C PHE A 85 -1.16 14.25 4.50
N LEU A 86 -0.49 14.37 5.66
CA LEU A 86 0.58 15.34 5.88
C LEU A 86 1.77 15.06 4.96
N PHE A 87 2.09 13.80 4.70
CA PHE A 87 3.15 13.37 3.79
C PHE A 87 2.87 13.78 2.35
N THR A 88 1.66 13.49 1.86
CA THR A 88 1.25 13.90 0.51
C THR A 88 1.29 15.43 0.36
N LEU A 89 0.80 16.16 1.36
CA LEU A 89 0.80 17.62 1.36
C LEU A 89 2.22 18.19 1.43
N ALA A 90 3.09 17.60 2.25
CA ALA A 90 4.49 17.97 2.34
C ALA A 90 5.24 17.77 1.02
N ILE A 91 5.03 16.63 0.35
CA ILE A 91 5.61 16.37 -0.98
C ILE A 91 5.21 17.46 -1.97
N THR A 92 3.92 17.74 -2.09
CA THR A 92 3.45 18.79 -3.01
C THR A 92 4.01 20.15 -2.63
N GLY A 93 4.00 20.52 -1.36
CA GLY A 93 4.56 21.79 -0.89
C GLY A 93 6.05 21.93 -1.19
N ILE A 94 6.85 20.87 -1.01
CA ILE A 94 8.27 20.87 -1.34
C ILE A 94 8.48 21.04 -2.85
N ILE A 95 7.71 20.34 -3.68
CA ILE A 95 7.79 20.47 -5.15
C ILE A 95 7.40 21.89 -5.59
N THR A 96 6.33 22.44 -5.00
CA THR A 96 5.89 23.81 -5.28
C THR A 96 6.95 24.84 -4.86
N LEU A 97 7.54 24.67 -3.68
CA LEU A 97 8.62 25.55 -3.21
C LEU A 97 9.83 25.49 -4.13
N GLN A 98 10.23 24.28 -4.55
CA GLN A 98 11.32 24.08 -5.49
C GLN A 98 11.02 24.77 -6.83
N LEU A 99 9.80 24.66 -7.34
CA LEU A 99 9.37 25.33 -8.56
C LEU A 99 9.43 26.86 -8.45
N THR A 100 9.12 27.43 -7.28
CA THR A 100 9.18 28.90 -7.09
C THR A 100 10.59 29.43 -6.87
N LEU A 101 11.51 28.60 -6.39
CA LEU A 101 12.90 28.98 -6.10
C LEU A 101 13.87 28.65 -7.24
N SER A 102 13.49 27.73 -8.14
CA SER A 102 14.28 27.36 -9.30
C SER A 102 13.77 28.10 -10.53
N ASP A 103 14.68 28.73 -11.25
CA ASP A 103 14.40 29.39 -12.54
C ASP A 103 14.14 28.37 -13.67
N ASP A 104 13.95 27.09 -13.36
CA ASP A 104 13.77 26.03 -14.35
C ASP A 104 12.56 25.14 -14.04
N PHE A 105 11.60 25.14 -14.96
CA PHE A 105 10.46 24.23 -14.95
C PHE A 105 10.83 22.91 -15.63
N ASN A 106 11.75 22.18 -15.02
CA ASN A 106 12.26 20.93 -15.54
C ASN A 106 11.26 19.78 -15.47
N HIS A 107 11.43 18.79 -16.36
CA HIS A 107 10.62 17.57 -16.41
C HIS A 107 10.52 16.82 -15.06
N GLY A 108 11.57 16.91 -14.22
CA GLY A 108 11.60 16.29 -12.88
C GLY A 108 10.58 16.90 -11.90
N THR A 109 10.38 18.21 -11.92
CA THR A 109 9.41 18.89 -11.04
C THR A 109 7.98 18.53 -11.42
N LYS A 110 7.73 18.35 -12.73
CA LYS A 110 6.40 17.98 -13.28
C LYS A 110 5.99 16.57 -12.88
N SER A 111 6.92 15.60 -12.94
CA SER A 111 6.65 14.21 -12.53
C SER A 111 6.44 14.07 -11.02
N GLY A 112 7.02 14.97 -10.21
CA GLY A 112 6.79 15.04 -8.77
C GLY A 112 5.32 15.19 -8.38
N TYR A 113 4.56 16.06 -9.08
CA TYR A 113 3.12 16.24 -8.81
C TYR A 113 2.32 14.97 -9.09
N MET A 114 2.70 14.23 -10.14
CA MET A 114 2.09 12.93 -10.46
C MET A 114 2.39 11.90 -9.36
N LEU A 115 3.62 11.87 -8.85
CA LEU A 115 3.99 11.03 -7.71
C LEU A 115 3.12 11.35 -6.48
N ALA A 116 2.91 12.62 -6.17
CA ALA A 116 2.05 13.03 -5.05
C ALA A 116 0.61 12.52 -5.20
N ILE A 117 0.03 12.61 -6.40
CA ILE A 117 -1.31 12.07 -6.70
C ILE A 117 -1.35 10.55 -6.54
N ILE A 118 -0.30 9.85 -7.00
CA ILE A 118 -0.20 8.40 -6.88
C ILE A 118 -0.16 7.98 -5.41
N LEU A 119 0.68 8.65 -4.63
CA LEU A 119 0.80 8.41 -3.20
C LEU A 119 -0.51 8.71 -2.45
N ALA A 120 -1.20 9.79 -2.82
CA ALA A 120 -2.51 10.13 -2.26
C ALA A 120 -3.54 9.02 -2.50
N GLY A 121 -3.64 8.54 -3.75
CA GLY A 121 -4.59 7.49 -4.12
C GLY A 121 -4.31 6.15 -3.46
N LEU A 122 -3.03 5.83 -3.32
CA LEU A 122 -2.57 4.56 -2.78
C LEU A 122 -2.70 4.51 -1.25
N LEU A 123 -2.38 5.60 -0.55
CA LEU A 123 -2.37 5.67 0.91
C LEU A 123 -3.72 6.05 1.51
N LEU A 124 -4.45 6.96 0.87
CA LEU A 124 -5.69 7.55 1.41
C LEU A 124 -6.93 7.15 0.57
N GLY A 125 -6.75 6.37 -0.48
CA GLY A 125 -7.81 5.91 -1.38
C GLY A 125 -8.12 6.88 -2.54
N GLY A 126 -8.90 6.40 -3.50
CA GLY A 126 -9.13 7.11 -4.77
C GLY A 126 -9.81 8.48 -4.64
N ARG A 127 -10.66 8.69 -3.63
CA ARG A 127 -11.25 10.02 -3.37
C ARG A 127 -10.17 11.07 -3.06
N SER A 128 -9.14 10.66 -2.34
CA SER A 128 -8.01 11.52 -1.96
C SER A 128 -7.11 11.83 -3.14
N ALA A 129 -6.96 10.90 -4.10
CA ALA A 129 -6.28 11.20 -5.37
C ALA A 129 -6.97 12.33 -6.15
N LEU A 130 -8.30 12.30 -6.24
CA LEU A 130 -9.07 13.35 -6.93
C LEU A 130 -8.94 14.71 -6.22
N LEU A 131 -9.02 14.75 -4.90
CA LEU A 131 -8.76 15.96 -4.13
C LEU A 131 -7.34 16.50 -4.40
N MET A 132 -6.36 15.61 -4.54
CA MET A 132 -4.98 15.99 -4.83
C MET A 132 -4.81 16.58 -6.22
N VAL A 133 -5.53 16.06 -7.23
CA VAL A 133 -5.55 16.67 -8.57
C VAL A 133 -6.10 18.08 -8.51
N ILE A 134 -7.24 18.28 -7.83
CA ILE A 134 -7.86 19.59 -7.69
C ILE A 134 -6.88 20.55 -7.01
N LEU A 135 -6.26 20.14 -5.91
CA LEU A 135 -5.28 20.94 -5.19
C LEU A 135 -4.07 21.30 -6.08
N ASN A 136 -3.51 20.33 -6.80
CA ASN A 136 -2.37 20.57 -7.69
C ASN A 136 -2.74 21.51 -8.85
N LEU A 137 -3.95 21.39 -9.41
CA LEU A 137 -4.46 22.30 -10.44
C LEU A 137 -4.60 23.73 -9.92
N PHE A 138 -5.12 23.91 -8.70
CA PHE A 138 -5.20 25.23 -8.07
C PHE A 138 -3.82 25.82 -7.81
N ILE A 139 -2.85 25.02 -7.35
CA ILE A 139 -1.47 25.47 -7.14
C ILE A 139 -0.85 25.90 -8.47
N LEU A 140 -0.92 25.05 -9.50
CA LEU A 140 -0.37 25.36 -10.82
C LEU A 140 -1.04 26.59 -11.45
N GLY A 141 -2.37 26.70 -11.35
CA GLY A 141 -3.11 27.86 -11.84
C GLY A 141 -2.74 29.15 -11.08
N GLY A 142 -2.53 29.05 -9.77
CA GLY A 142 -2.04 30.15 -8.94
C GLY A 142 -0.65 30.61 -9.39
N ILE A 143 0.28 29.68 -9.63
CA ILE A 143 1.62 30.00 -10.13
C ILE A 143 1.54 30.71 -11.47
N VAL A 144 0.78 30.18 -12.45
CA VAL A 144 0.56 30.83 -13.75
C VAL A 144 0.06 32.26 -13.58
N TYR A 145 -0.93 32.47 -12.71
CA TYR A 145 -1.51 33.79 -12.46
C TYR A 145 -0.50 34.77 -11.85
N PHE A 146 0.27 34.36 -10.84
CA PHE A 146 1.26 35.22 -10.19
C PHE A 146 2.51 35.47 -11.04
N THR A 147 2.90 34.52 -11.89
CA THR A 147 3.97 34.70 -12.87
C THR A 147 3.56 35.70 -13.96
N ASN A 148 2.32 35.63 -14.45
CA ASN A 148 1.81 36.59 -15.45
C ASN A 148 1.73 38.03 -14.91
N GLN A 149 1.62 38.22 -13.59
CA GLN A 149 1.67 39.53 -12.95
C GLN A 149 3.10 40.03 -12.64
N GLY A 150 4.14 39.24 -12.96
CA GLY A 150 5.54 39.60 -12.71
C GLY A 150 5.97 39.52 -11.24
N THR A 151 5.12 39.01 -10.35
CA THR A 151 5.39 38.85 -8.91
C THR A 151 6.31 37.67 -8.58
N LEU A 152 6.35 36.65 -9.43
CA LEU A 152 7.20 35.48 -9.28
C LEU A 152 8.23 35.44 -10.40
N ALA A 153 9.50 35.16 -10.07
CA ALA A 153 10.58 34.95 -11.04
C ALA A 153 10.53 33.57 -11.73
N ALA A 154 9.47 32.79 -11.50
CA ALA A 154 9.31 31.46 -12.10
C ALA A 154 9.07 31.56 -13.61
N ILE A 155 9.53 30.55 -14.37
CA ILE A 155 9.24 30.45 -15.81
C ILE A 155 7.71 30.45 -16.04
N PRO A 156 7.20 31.27 -16.98
CA PRO A 156 5.79 31.24 -17.36
C PRO A 156 5.43 29.87 -17.92
N ILE A 157 4.61 29.13 -17.17
CA ILE A 157 4.01 27.88 -17.63
C ILE A 157 3.03 28.22 -18.76
N SER A 158 3.22 27.61 -19.92
CA SER A 158 2.34 27.88 -21.07
C SER A 158 0.93 27.35 -20.81
N THR A 159 -0.09 28.01 -21.37
CA THR A 159 -1.49 27.55 -21.29
C THR A 159 -1.65 26.12 -21.82
N ASN A 160 -0.89 25.76 -22.86
CA ASN A 160 -0.90 24.41 -23.43
C ASN A 160 -0.33 23.37 -22.45
N GLU A 161 0.75 23.69 -21.73
CA GLU A 161 1.29 22.80 -20.69
C GLU A 161 0.30 22.63 -19.53
N PHE A 162 -0.33 23.72 -19.06
CA PHE A 162 -1.33 23.65 -18.00
C PHE A 162 -2.47 22.69 -18.38
N ILE A 163 -3.02 22.81 -19.59
CA ILE A 163 -4.09 21.92 -20.09
C ILE A 163 -3.58 20.49 -20.21
N THR A 164 -2.38 20.30 -20.78
CA THR A 164 -1.79 18.96 -21.01
C THR A 164 -1.55 18.24 -19.68
N TYR A 165 -0.90 18.87 -18.71
CA TYR A 165 -0.63 18.27 -17.41
C TYR A 165 -1.90 18.10 -16.58
N GLY A 166 -2.85 19.03 -16.67
CA GLY A 166 -4.16 18.88 -16.04
C GLY A 166 -4.92 17.66 -16.54
N ALA A 167 -4.90 17.41 -17.86
CA ALA A 167 -5.46 16.21 -18.46
C ALA A 167 -4.73 14.95 -17.99
N ILE A 168 -3.39 14.95 -18.02
CA ILE A 168 -2.56 13.81 -17.58
C ILE A 168 -2.83 13.47 -16.11
N PHE A 169 -2.85 14.46 -15.22
CA PHE A 169 -3.11 14.26 -13.79
C PHE A 169 -4.52 13.70 -13.55
N THR A 170 -5.51 14.22 -14.26
CA THR A 170 -6.90 13.77 -14.16
C THR A 170 -7.04 12.31 -14.61
N VAL A 171 -6.50 11.97 -15.78
CA VAL A 171 -6.53 10.59 -16.31
C VAL A 171 -5.76 9.66 -15.37
N SER A 172 -4.59 10.07 -14.89
CA SER A 172 -3.79 9.28 -13.96
C SER A 172 -4.52 8.99 -12.65
N ALA A 173 -5.16 10.00 -12.06
CA ALA A 173 -5.95 9.83 -10.83
C ALA A 173 -7.17 8.93 -11.05
N LEU A 174 -7.82 9.04 -12.21
CA LEU A 174 -8.96 8.21 -12.57
C LEU A 174 -8.55 6.75 -12.75
N LEU A 175 -7.50 6.50 -13.53
CA LEU A 175 -6.94 5.15 -13.71
C LEU A 175 -6.48 4.55 -12.40
N LEU A 176 -5.77 5.31 -11.57
CA LEU A 176 -5.33 4.84 -10.26
C LEU A 176 -6.52 4.53 -9.34
N THR A 177 -7.56 5.35 -9.37
CA THR A 177 -8.78 5.11 -8.57
C THR A 177 -9.48 3.83 -9.02
N LEU A 178 -9.60 3.62 -10.34
CA LEU A 178 -10.18 2.40 -10.90
C LEU A 178 -9.34 1.17 -10.56
N ALA A 179 -8.03 1.22 -10.79
CA ALA A 179 -7.10 0.14 -10.47
C ALA A 179 -7.11 -0.19 -8.96
N SER A 180 -7.11 0.84 -8.11
CA SER A 180 -7.15 0.65 -6.67
C SER A 180 -8.49 0.08 -6.19
N ARG A 181 -9.61 0.39 -6.86
CA ARG A 181 -10.91 -0.24 -6.61
C ARG A 181 -10.92 -1.69 -7.08
N SER A 182 -10.54 -1.97 -8.32
CA SER A 182 -10.54 -3.33 -8.87
C SER A 182 -9.65 -4.28 -8.07
N ILE A 183 -8.48 -3.83 -7.60
CA ILE A 183 -7.61 -4.63 -6.73
C ILE A 183 -8.29 -4.93 -5.38
N ARG A 184 -8.97 -3.94 -4.78
CA ARG A 184 -9.71 -4.15 -3.53
C ARG A 184 -10.86 -5.12 -3.71
N ASP A 185 -11.62 -4.98 -4.79
CA ASP A 185 -12.76 -5.85 -5.09
C ASP A 185 -12.31 -7.29 -5.36
N ALA A 186 -11.24 -7.47 -6.15
CA ALA A 186 -10.63 -8.78 -6.41
C ALA A 186 -10.11 -9.44 -5.12
N LEU A 187 -9.45 -8.69 -4.24
CA LEU A 187 -9.00 -9.18 -2.94
C LEU A 187 -10.16 -9.57 -2.02
N ALA A 188 -11.23 -8.77 -2.01
CA ALA A 188 -12.43 -9.09 -1.24
C ALA A 188 -13.07 -10.39 -1.73
N GLN A 189 -13.21 -10.56 -3.05
CA GLN A 189 -13.73 -11.80 -3.64
C GLN A 189 -12.84 -13.00 -3.33
N ALA A 190 -11.51 -12.86 -3.42
CA ALA A 190 -10.57 -13.92 -3.10
C ALA A 190 -10.71 -14.38 -1.63
N ARG A 191 -10.83 -13.44 -0.69
CA ARG A 191 -11.05 -13.74 0.74
C ARG A 191 -12.37 -14.47 0.98
N THR A 192 -13.45 -14.04 0.32
CA THR A 192 -14.74 -14.74 0.41
C THR A 192 -14.65 -16.16 -0.14
N ASN A 193 -13.98 -16.35 -1.28
CA ASN A 193 -13.80 -17.68 -1.86
C ASN A 193 -12.95 -18.60 -0.97
N GLU A 194 -11.90 -18.06 -0.35
CA GLU A 194 -11.07 -18.79 0.61
C GLU A 194 -11.91 -19.28 1.81
N GLN A 195 -12.75 -18.40 2.37
CA GLN A 195 -13.66 -18.77 3.46
C GLN A 195 -14.66 -19.86 3.03
N LEU A 196 -15.30 -19.71 1.87
CA LEU A 196 -16.22 -20.72 1.34
C LEU A 196 -15.54 -22.07 1.10
N GLN A 197 -14.28 -22.05 0.65
CA GLN A 197 -13.51 -23.27 0.41
C GLN A 197 -13.13 -23.96 1.73
N LEU A 198 -12.79 -23.20 2.78
CA LEU A 198 -12.55 -23.74 4.11
C LEU A 198 -13.81 -24.39 4.68
N GLU A 199 -14.97 -23.74 4.56
CA GLU A 199 -16.25 -24.31 5.01
C GLU A 199 -16.63 -25.58 4.24
N ALA A 200 -16.43 -25.60 2.92
CA ALA A 200 -16.68 -26.77 2.10
C ALA A 200 -15.78 -27.95 2.51
N ASN A 201 -14.49 -27.70 2.74
CA ASN A 201 -13.56 -28.72 3.22
C ASN A 201 -13.97 -29.28 4.60
N GLN A 202 -14.39 -28.42 5.53
CA GLN A 202 -14.89 -28.86 6.83
C GLN A 202 -16.14 -29.75 6.70
N LYS A 203 -17.10 -29.38 5.83
CA LYS A 203 -18.29 -30.18 5.56
C LYS A 203 -17.93 -31.54 4.95
N LEU A 204 -16.98 -31.59 4.02
CA LEU A 204 -16.50 -32.84 3.43
C LEU A 204 -15.87 -33.76 4.49
N MET A 205 -15.02 -33.22 5.37
CA MET A 205 -14.44 -33.98 6.48
C MET A 205 -15.52 -34.52 7.44
N ALA A 206 -16.52 -33.69 7.77
CA ALA A 206 -17.63 -34.13 8.63
C ALA A 206 -18.47 -35.26 7.99
N LEU A 207 -18.75 -35.15 6.68
CA LEU A 207 -19.46 -36.19 5.93
C LEU A 207 -18.64 -37.48 5.85
N GLN A 208 -17.34 -37.38 5.57
CA GLN A 208 -16.45 -38.54 5.54
C GLN A 208 -16.44 -39.26 6.89
N ASN A 209 -16.23 -38.52 7.99
CA ASN A 209 -16.22 -39.11 9.34
C ASN A 209 -17.56 -39.77 9.69
N SER A 210 -18.68 -39.15 9.28
CA SER A 210 -20.02 -39.74 9.47
C SER A 210 -20.19 -41.03 8.67
N LEU A 211 -19.73 -41.07 7.42
CA LEU A 211 -19.80 -42.25 6.57
C LEU A 211 -18.92 -43.38 7.13
N GLU A 212 -17.69 -43.08 7.54
CA GLU A 212 -16.80 -44.06 8.17
C GLU A 212 -17.41 -44.63 9.46
N SER A 213 -18.03 -43.78 10.29
CA SER A 213 -18.73 -44.23 11.51
C SER A 213 -19.91 -45.16 11.18
N GLN A 214 -20.73 -44.83 10.18
CA GLN A 214 -21.84 -45.67 9.74
C GLN A 214 -21.37 -47.01 9.17
N VAL A 215 -20.32 -47.00 8.34
CA VAL A 215 -19.73 -48.23 7.78
C VAL A 215 -19.20 -49.11 8.90
N SER A 216 -18.44 -48.54 9.86
CA SER A 216 -17.92 -49.28 11.01
C SER A 216 -19.03 -49.91 11.86
N ALA A 217 -20.11 -49.17 12.12
CA ALA A 217 -21.27 -49.67 12.84
C ALA A 217 -21.92 -50.85 12.09
N ARG A 218 -22.16 -50.72 10.78
CA ARG A 218 -22.72 -51.78 9.94
C ARG A 218 -21.84 -53.03 9.88
N THR A 219 -20.53 -52.86 9.73
CA THR A 219 -19.59 -54.00 9.73
C THR A 219 -19.61 -54.73 11.06
N ARG A 220 -19.73 -53.99 12.18
CA ARG A 220 -19.83 -54.58 13.51
C ARG A 220 -21.13 -55.36 13.71
N GLU A 221 -22.26 -54.81 13.26
CA GLU A 221 -23.56 -55.49 13.26
C GLU A 221 -23.50 -56.81 12.46
N LEU A 222 -22.92 -56.77 11.26
CA LEU A 222 -22.77 -57.97 10.42
C LEU A 222 -21.86 -59.03 11.06
N PHE A 223 -20.76 -58.62 11.68
CA PHE A 223 -19.89 -59.54 12.41
C PHE A 223 -20.62 -60.24 13.57
N LEU A 224 -21.38 -59.48 14.36
CA LEU A 224 -22.18 -60.04 15.46
C LEU A 224 -23.26 -60.99 14.95
N ALA A 225 -23.95 -60.64 13.86
CA ALA A 225 -24.97 -61.50 13.25
C ALA A 225 -24.37 -62.81 12.69
N ALA A 226 -23.19 -62.75 12.07
CA ALA A 226 -22.46 -63.92 11.60
C ALA A 226 -22.03 -64.82 12.75
N GLU A 227 -21.50 -64.25 13.84
CA GLU A 227 -21.11 -64.99 15.04
C GLU A 227 -22.31 -65.70 15.70
N ILE A 228 -23.44 -65.01 15.84
CA ILE A 228 -24.68 -65.60 16.36
C ILE A 228 -25.14 -66.76 15.48
N SER A 229 -25.15 -66.57 14.15
CA SER A 229 -25.54 -67.62 13.20
C SER A 229 -24.63 -68.85 13.30
N GLN A 230 -23.32 -68.65 13.45
CA GLN A 230 -22.35 -69.72 13.60
C GLN A 230 -22.53 -70.49 14.93
N ARG A 231 -22.76 -69.77 16.04
CA ARG A 231 -23.04 -70.41 17.35
C ARG A 231 -24.34 -71.20 17.32
N LEU A 232 -25.39 -70.69 16.70
CA LEU A 232 -26.67 -71.40 16.54
C LEU A 232 -26.51 -72.69 15.72
N ALA A 233 -25.69 -72.66 14.67
CA ALA A 233 -25.38 -73.85 13.88
C ALA A 233 -24.67 -74.93 14.72
N GLN A 234 -23.69 -74.56 15.54
CA GLN A 234 -23.00 -75.50 16.44
C GLN A 234 -23.94 -76.15 17.47
N VAL A 235 -24.86 -75.38 18.06
CA VAL A 235 -25.82 -75.94 19.03
C VAL A 235 -26.78 -76.92 18.36
N ARG A 236 -27.25 -76.61 17.16
CA ARG A 236 -28.15 -77.49 16.42
C ARG A 236 -27.49 -78.83 16.03
N ASP A 237 -26.20 -78.82 15.70
CA ASP A 237 -25.46 -80.06 15.41
C ASP A 237 -25.26 -80.93 16.67
N LEU A 238 -25.24 -80.33 17.87
CA LEU A 238 -25.17 -81.06 19.14
C LEU A 238 -26.49 -81.74 19.52
N ASP A 239 -27.64 -81.14 19.18
CA ASP A 239 -28.97 -81.72 19.42
C ASP A 239 -29.32 -82.86 18.43
N ALA A 240 -28.53 -83.06 17.37
CA ALA A 240 -28.73 -84.09 16.36
C ALA A 240 -27.98 -85.43 16.64
N LEU A 241 -27.23 -85.49 17.75
CA LEU A 241 -26.51 -86.68 18.24
C LEU A 241 -27.24 -87.34 19.41
#